data_AF-A0A1G1VU23-F1
#
_entry.id   AF-A0A1G1VU23-F1
#
_cell.length_a   1.000
_cell.length_b   1.000
_cell.length_c   1.000
_cell.angle_alpha   90.00
_cell.angle_beta   90.00
_cell.angle_gamma   90.00
#
_symmetry.space_group_name_H-M   'P 1'
#
loop_
_entity.id
_entity.type
_entity.pdbx_description
1 polymer ?
#
loop_
_entity_poly.entity_id
_entity_poly.type
_entity_poly.pdbx_seq_one_letter_code
_entity_poly.pdbx_strand_id
1 'polypeptide(L)'
;MLILDKRNRLFGKIHVLFIAIPTLVFLSVLAFVFLFGRPGLYLTVRIKAGPGNWWWVTPRPPDWYTSSITVGDFETDSLGRTIARIEDVRVYESGGVNKDVYLRAKLKVSYNPLNKKYKYKGQPVQIGSPITLELSKTLLSGNIIDMEGENVPYVDDILVEKLVAVRIVNAWDWEYDAIQIGEKMTDGAGNIIAEIMSKSLAPPSFSSARILRRELRLLTNPSQYDVTVLLKVKARKVGEIFVFREEQHLKVGKSLWAFFPSYDIADVPIIAISDPQIAP
;
A
#
# COMPACT_ATOMS: atom_id res chain seq x y z
N MET A 1 14.73 15.08 65.67
CA MET A 1 14.69 14.71 67.10
C MET A 1 14.62 13.18 67.16
N LEU A 2 15.77 12.52 67.35
CA LEU A 2 15.88 11.05 67.40
C LEU A 2 15.57 10.60 68.83
N ILE A 3 14.50 9.82 69.01
CA ILE A 3 14.17 9.20 70.29
C ILE A 3 14.95 7.87 70.34
N LEU A 4 16.05 7.85 71.09
CA LEU A 4 16.86 6.66 71.38
C LEU A 4 16.47 6.09 72.76
N ASP A 5 16.14 4.79 72.80
CA ASP A 5 15.93 4.02 74.03
C ASP A 5 17.27 3.61 74.68
N LYS A 6 17.27 3.47 76.02
CA LYS A 6 18.39 3.21 76.97
C LYS A 6 19.20 1.92 76.71
N ARG A 7 19.02 1.25 75.58
CA ARG A 7 19.76 0.02 75.20
C ARG A 7 20.50 0.10 73.87
N ASN A 8 20.64 1.28 73.26
CA ASN A 8 21.37 1.42 71.98
C ASN A 8 20.85 0.46 70.88
N ARG A 9 19.56 0.11 70.91
CA ARG A 9 18.90 -0.71 69.88
C ARG A 9 17.90 0.15 69.16
N LEU A 10 18.18 0.45 67.90
CA LEU A 10 17.35 1.33 67.07
C LEU A 10 15.96 0.76 66.72
N PHE A 11 15.70 -0.54 66.95
CA PHE A 11 14.40 -1.14 66.67
C PHE A 11 14.11 -2.30 67.64
N GLY A 12 13.07 -2.15 68.46
CA GLY A 12 12.53 -3.25 69.25
C GLY A 12 11.81 -4.25 68.35
N LYS A 13 12.34 -5.49 68.25
CA LYS A 13 11.67 -6.75 67.84
C LYS A 13 10.70 -6.74 66.64
N ILE A 14 10.71 -5.74 65.76
CA ILE A 14 10.15 -5.93 64.41
C ILE A 14 11.22 -6.72 63.66
N HIS A 15 10.98 -8.02 63.49
CA HIS A 15 11.86 -8.87 62.69
C HIS A 15 12.09 -8.18 61.35
N VAL A 16 13.34 -7.93 60.98
CA VAL A 16 13.72 -7.27 59.71
C VAL A 16 12.99 -7.89 58.51
N LEU A 17 12.65 -9.18 58.58
CA LEU A 17 11.78 -9.91 57.65
C LEU A 17 10.40 -9.28 57.41
N PHE A 18 9.73 -8.75 58.44
CA PHE A 18 8.41 -8.11 58.32
C PHE A 18 8.43 -6.81 57.54
N ILE A 19 9.59 -6.15 57.43
CA ILE A 19 9.76 -4.96 56.60
C ILE A 19 10.32 -5.36 55.22
N ALA A 20 11.28 -6.28 55.18
CA ALA A 20 11.96 -6.70 53.97
C ALA A 20 11.02 -7.37 52.95
N ILE A 21 10.15 -8.29 53.39
CA ILE A 21 9.22 -9.01 52.51
C ILE A 21 8.25 -8.07 51.81
N PRO A 22 7.47 -7.21 52.50
CA PRO A 22 6.55 -6.30 51.83
C PRO A 22 7.27 -5.25 50.98
N THR A 23 8.48 -4.83 51.35
CA THR A 23 9.28 -3.92 50.51
C THR A 23 9.70 -4.60 49.20
N LEU A 24 10.11 -5.86 49.24
CA LEU A 24 10.48 -6.63 48.05
C LEU A 24 9.26 -6.91 47.16
N VAL A 25 8.11 -7.24 47.75
CA VAL A 25 6.85 -7.39 47.01
C VAL A 25 6.46 -6.06 46.37
N PHE A 26 6.55 -4.94 47.10
CA PHE A 26 6.22 -3.61 46.60
C PHE A 26 7.14 -3.20 45.43
N LEU A 27 8.45 -3.40 45.56
CA LEU A 27 9.41 -3.17 44.48
C LEU A 27 9.15 -4.08 43.27
N SER A 28 8.75 -5.34 43.49
CA SER A 28 8.41 -6.27 42.41
C SER A 28 7.14 -5.82 41.67
N VAL A 29 6.12 -5.35 42.40
CA VAL A 29 4.89 -4.79 41.80
C VAL A 29 5.20 -3.50 41.05
N LEU A 30 6.04 -2.61 41.61
CA LEU A 30 6.47 -1.38 40.95
C LEU A 30 7.26 -1.67 39.67
N ALA A 31 8.21 -2.61 39.72
CA ALA A 31 8.95 -3.05 38.55
C ALA A 31 8.00 -3.65 37.49
N PHE A 32 7.02 -4.47 37.91
CA PHE A 32 6.00 -5.01 37.03
C PHE A 32 5.16 -3.91 36.37
N VAL A 33 4.63 -2.95 37.14
CA VAL A 33 3.85 -1.83 36.58
C VAL A 33 4.71 -0.97 35.66
N PHE A 34 5.98 -0.72 35.99
CA PHE A 34 6.86 0.10 35.15
C PHE A 34 7.32 -0.62 33.86
N LEU A 35 7.46 -1.94 33.90
CA LEU A 35 7.79 -2.77 32.75
C LEU A 35 6.60 -2.98 31.82
N PHE A 36 5.40 -3.19 32.38
CA PHE A 36 4.20 -3.57 31.61
C PHE A 36 3.20 -2.43 31.38
N GLY A 37 3.32 -1.31 32.10
CA GLY A 37 2.39 -0.17 32.08
C GLY A 37 2.76 0.95 31.12
N ARG A 38 3.77 0.78 30.25
CA ARG A 38 4.10 1.82 29.25
C ARG A 38 2.94 1.94 28.24
N PRO A 39 2.42 3.16 27.98
CA PRO A 39 1.42 3.37 26.96
C PRO A 39 1.95 2.87 25.61
N GLY A 40 1.11 2.13 24.88
CA GLY A 40 1.47 1.61 23.57
C GLY A 40 1.69 2.75 22.60
N LEU A 41 2.85 2.79 21.96
CA LEU A 41 3.06 3.68 20.83
C LEU A 41 2.43 3.05 19.58
N TYR A 42 1.71 3.85 18.81
CA TYR A 42 1.10 3.41 17.56
C TYR A 42 1.82 4.03 16.37
N LEU A 43 2.04 3.21 15.35
CA LEU A 43 2.59 3.62 14.07
C LEU A 43 1.66 3.11 12.96
N THR A 44 1.32 3.96 12.00
CA THR A 44 0.55 3.54 10.83
C THR A 44 1.52 3.19 9.72
N VAL A 45 1.33 2.04 9.08
CA VAL A 45 2.19 1.58 7.98
C VAL A 45 1.37 1.26 6.75
N ARG A 46 1.95 1.48 5.58
CA ARG A 46 1.41 1.01 4.30
C ARG A 46 2.13 -0.26 3.90
N ILE A 47 1.38 -1.30 3.58
CA ILE A 47 1.90 -2.64 3.32
C ILE A 47 1.48 -3.03 1.90
N LYS A 48 2.43 -3.45 1.08
CA LYS A 48 2.13 -4.17 -0.16
C LYS A 48 2.06 -5.67 0.15
N ALA A 49 0.91 -6.29 -0.06
CA ALA A 49 0.75 -7.71 0.19
C ALA A 49 1.47 -8.54 -0.89
N GLY A 50 2.10 -9.62 -0.45
CA GLY A 50 2.83 -10.52 -1.34
C GLY A 50 3.65 -11.53 -0.54
N PRO A 51 3.63 -12.83 -0.91
CA PRO A 51 4.44 -13.84 -0.27
C PRO A 51 5.92 -13.64 -0.63
N GLY A 52 6.72 -13.09 0.29
CA GLY A 52 8.17 -13.00 0.18
C GLY A 52 8.73 -11.58 0.33
N ASN A 53 10.05 -11.47 0.30
CA ASN A 53 10.73 -10.18 0.40
C ASN A 53 10.56 -9.38 -0.90
N TRP A 54 10.44 -8.05 -0.80
CA TRP A 54 10.18 -7.15 -1.93
C TRP A 54 11.16 -7.23 -3.11
N TRP A 55 12.38 -7.76 -2.91
CA TRP A 55 13.39 -7.94 -3.96
C TRP A 55 13.32 -9.28 -4.71
N TRP A 56 12.43 -10.18 -4.30
CA TRP A 56 12.09 -11.37 -5.07
C TRP A 56 10.93 -11.05 -6.01
N VAL A 57 10.87 -11.72 -7.17
CA VAL A 57 9.66 -11.74 -7.99
C VAL A 57 8.62 -12.58 -7.26
N THR A 58 7.96 -11.97 -6.27
CA THR A 58 6.93 -12.63 -5.48
C THR A 58 5.64 -12.65 -6.29
N PRO A 59 4.96 -13.80 -6.42
CA PRO A 59 3.69 -13.86 -7.12
C PRO A 59 2.68 -12.95 -6.43
N ARG A 60 1.92 -12.17 -7.22
CA ARG A 60 0.82 -11.35 -6.71
C ARG A 60 -0.23 -12.25 -6.03
N PRO A 61 -0.87 -11.80 -4.94
CA PRO A 61 -1.88 -12.58 -4.26
C PRO A 61 -3.11 -12.86 -5.17
N PRO A 62 -3.69 -14.07 -5.09
CA PRO A 62 -4.88 -14.44 -5.84
C PRO A 62 -6.17 -13.89 -5.21
N ASP A 63 -7.25 -13.80 -5.99
CA ASP A 63 -8.52 -13.17 -5.60
C ASP A 63 -9.13 -13.71 -4.31
N TRP A 64 -9.05 -15.02 -4.07
CA TRP A 64 -9.59 -15.65 -2.86
C TRP A 64 -8.86 -15.19 -1.60
N TYR A 65 -7.55 -14.89 -1.70
CA TYR A 65 -6.75 -14.42 -0.59
C TYR A 65 -7.06 -12.96 -0.29
N THR A 66 -7.15 -12.14 -1.34
CA THR A 66 -7.43 -10.70 -1.20
C THR A 66 -8.83 -10.45 -0.64
N SER A 67 -9.80 -11.27 -1.03
CA SER A 67 -11.18 -11.22 -0.53
C SER A 67 -11.33 -11.61 0.94
N SER A 68 -10.32 -12.28 1.51
CA SER A 68 -10.33 -12.67 2.93
C SER A 68 -9.88 -11.56 3.87
N ILE A 69 -9.28 -10.49 3.34
CA ILE A 69 -8.75 -9.38 4.13
C ILE A 69 -9.76 -8.23 4.12
N THR A 70 -10.19 -7.81 5.31
CA THR A 70 -11.24 -6.80 5.46
C THR A 70 -10.78 -5.64 6.33
N VAL A 71 -11.35 -4.46 6.06
CA VAL A 71 -11.15 -3.28 6.93
C VAL A 71 -11.69 -3.59 8.32
N GLY A 72 -10.92 -3.25 9.35
CA GLY A 72 -11.26 -3.55 10.74
C GLY A 72 -10.72 -4.88 11.26
N ASP A 73 -10.15 -5.74 10.39
CA ASP A 73 -9.44 -6.93 10.84
C ASP A 73 -8.31 -6.55 11.81
N PHE A 74 -8.10 -7.41 12.81
CA PHE A 74 -7.16 -7.13 13.88
C PHE A 74 -6.37 -8.37 14.30
N GLU A 75 -5.21 -8.10 14.89
CA GLU A 75 -4.34 -9.07 15.55
C GLU A 75 -4.32 -8.77 17.07
N THR A 76 -4.35 -9.82 17.88
CA THR A 76 -4.24 -9.74 19.34
C THR A 76 -2.96 -10.38 19.86
N ASP A 77 -2.38 -9.77 20.89
CA ASP A 77 -1.30 -10.37 21.70
C ASP A 77 -1.83 -11.53 22.57
N SER A 78 -0.95 -12.30 23.18
CA SER A 78 -1.26 -13.40 24.12
C SER A 78 -2.13 -12.99 25.31
N LEU A 79 -2.23 -11.68 25.57
CA LEU A 79 -3.07 -11.07 26.61
C LEU A 79 -4.41 -10.53 26.07
N GLY A 80 -4.79 -10.86 24.83
CA GLY A 80 -6.05 -10.43 24.20
C GLY A 80 -6.09 -8.94 23.79
N ARG A 81 -4.96 -8.24 23.86
CA ARG A 81 -4.88 -6.81 23.52
C ARG A 81 -4.65 -6.66 22.02
N THR A 82 -5.40 -5.78 21.35
CA THR A 82 -5.18 -5.47 19.94
C THR A 82 -3.80 -4.84 19.71
N ILE A 83 -2.99 -5.46 18.85
CA ILE A 83 -1.64 -5.01 18.48
C ILE A 83 -1.52 -4.60 17.02
N ALA A 84 -2.42 -5.04 16.15
CA ALA A 84 -2.55 -4.50 14.80
C ALA A 84 -4.02 -4.35 14.43
N ARG A 85 -4.33 -3.35 13.61
CA ARG A 85 -5.65 -3.16 13.01
C ARG A 85 -5.51 -2.67 11.59
N ILE A 86 -6.25 -3.27 10.66
CA ILE A 86 -6.37 -2.81 9.28
C ILE A 86 -7.33 -1.63 9.23
N GLU A 87 -6.85 -0.50 8.72
CA GLU A 87 -7.60 0.75 8.58
C GLU A 87 -8.14 0.94 7.16
N ASP A 88 -7.39 0.50 6.15
CA ASP A 88 -7.76 0.63 4.74
C ASP A 88 -7.22 -0.56 3.93
N VAL A 89 -7.97 -0.96 2.90
CA VAL A 89 -7.59 -2.04 1.97
C VAL A 89 -7.89 -1.58 0.54
N ARG A 90 -6.85 -1.47 -0.28
CA ARG A 90 -6.95 -1.14 -1.69
C ARG A 90 -6.51 -2.33 -2.53
N VAL A 91 -7.43 -2.85 -3.32
CA VAL A 91 -7.20 -3.97 -4.24
C VAL A 91 -7.32 -3.44 -5.66
N TYR A 92 -6.39 -3.82 -6.53
CA TYR A 92 -6.41 -3.44 -7.93
C TYR A 92 -6.23 -4.66 -8.84
N GLU A 93 -6.96 -4.67 -9.95
CA GLU A 93 -6.78 -5.62 -11.04
C GLU A 93 -5.36 -5.64 -11.58
N SER A 94 -4.85 -6.81 -11.96
CA SER A 94 -3.51 -6.95 -12.56
C SER A 94 -3.49 -7.75 -13.88
N GLY A 95 -4.63 -7.88 -14.55
CA GLY A 95 -4.77 -8.57 -15.85
C GLY A 95 -4.94 -10.09 -15.73
N GLY A 96 -5.54 -10.57 -14.63
CA GLY A 96 -5.77 -12.00 -14.42
C GLY A 96 -6.29 -12.32 -13.00
N VAL A 97 -6.11 -13.57 -12.57
CA VAL A 97 -6.57 -14.10 -11.26
C VAL A 97 -5.79 -13.56 -10.05
N ASN A 98 -4.82 -12.68 -10.27
CA ASN A 98 -4.00 -12.08 -9.23
C ASN A 98 -4.28 -10.59 -9.15
N LYS A 99 -4.16 -10.02 -7.96
CA LYS A 99 -4.40 -8.59 -7.70
C LYS A 99 -3.20 -7.94 -7.05
N ASP A 100 -3.07 -6.63 -7.26
CA ASP A 100 -2.17 -5.81 -6.45
C ASP A 100 -2.94 -5.35 -5.20
N VAL A 101 -2.41 -5.64 -4.01
CA VAL A 101 -3.07 -5.31 -2.74
C VAL A 101 -2.19 -4.45 -1.87
N TYR A 102 -2.77 -3.35 -1.41
CA TYR A 102 -2.15 -2.38 -0.53
C TYR A 102 -3.04 -2.19 0.70
N LEU A 103 -2.42 -2.18 1.88
CA LEU A 103 -3.13 -2.05 3.14
C LEU A 103 -2.56 -0.90 3.95
N ARG A 104 -3.42 -0.21 4.68
CA ARG A 104 -3.01 0.69 5.76
C ARG A 104 -3.30 0.00 7.08
N ALA A 105 -2.28 -0.20 7.90
CA ALA A 105 -2.41 -0.90 9.18
C ALA A 105 -1.84 -0.05 10.32
N LYS A 106 -2.60 0.06 11.41
CA LYS A 106 -2.15 0.69 12.64
C LYS A 106 -1.56 -0.38 13.56
N LEU A 107 -0.27 -0.26 13.84
CA LEU A 107 0.51 -1.21 14.61
C LEU A 107 0.88 -0.63 15.97
N LYS A 108 0.75 -1.45 17.02
CA LYS A 108 1.32 -1.19 18.33
C LYS A 108 2.79 -1.56 18.30
N VAL A 109 3.66 -0.56 18.34
CA VAL A 109 5.11 -0.72 18.23
C VAL A 109 5.81 -0.42 19.54
N SER A 110 7.02 -0.93 19.68
CA SER A 110 7.98 -0.47 20.68
C SER A 110 9.03 0.40 20.00
N TYR A 111 9.39 1.52 20.62
CA TYR A 111 10.43 2.41 20.13
C TYR A 111 11.67 2.28 21.01
N ASN A 112 12.83 2.05 20.40
CA ASN A 112 14.10 2.06 21.10
C ASN A 112 14.80 3.42 20.88
N PRO A 113 14.91 4.28 21.90
CA PRO A 113 15.50 5.61 21.76
C PRO A 113 17.01 5.59 21.45
N LEU A 114 17.73 4.51 21.79
CA LEU A 114 19.17 4.41 21.56
C LEU A 114 19.51 4.27 20.08
N ASN A 115 18.72 3.50 19.34
CA ASN A 115 18.94 3.25 17.90
C ASN A 115 17.88 3.91 17.01
N LYS A 116 16.90 4.61 17.59
CA LYS A 116 15.78 5.27 16.91
C LYS A 116 14.99 4.35 15.99
N LYS A 117 14.86 3.07 16.36
CA LYS A 117 14.12 2.07 15.57
C LYS A 117 12.82 1.66 16.23
N TYR A 118 11.78 1.55 15.41
CA TYR A 118 10.50 0.93 15.77
C TYR A 118 10.60 -0.59 15.61
N LYS A 119 9.90 -1.32 16.49
CA LYS A 119 9.77 -2.77 16.42
C LYS A 119 8.33 -3.23 16.65
N TYR A 120 7.91 -4.21 15.86
CA TYR A 120 6.65 -4.93 15.97
C TYR A 120 6.96 -6.42 16.13
N LYS A 121 6.42 -7.08 17.17
CA LYS A 121 6.74 -8.49 17.51
C LYS A 121 8.25 -8.81 17.52
N GLY A 122 9.06 -7.86 17.97
CA GLY A 122 10.53 -7.96 18.00
C GLY A 122 11.23 -7.68 16.66
N GLN A 123 10.50 -7.65 15.54
CA GLN A 123 11.03 -7.35 14.21
C GLN A 123 11.09 -5.83 13.96
N PRO A 124 12.11 -5.33 13.24
CA PRO A 124 12.19 -3.92 12.89
C PRO A 124 11.04 -3.52 11.96
N VAL A 125 10.46 -2.36 12.21
CA VAL A 125 9.43 -1.75 11.36
C VAL A 125 10.08 -0.60 10.58
N GLN A 126 10.40 -0.86 9.31
CA GLN A 126 11.11 0.07 8.44
C GLN A 126 10.59 -0.05 6.99
N ILE A 127 10.73 1.00 6.18
CA ILE A 127 10.43 0.90 4.75
C ILE A 127 11.33 -0.17 4.12
N GLY A 128 10.74 -1.07 3.36
CA GLY A 128 11.37 -2.25 2.77
C GLY A 128 11.50 -3.46 3.69
N SER A 129 11.11 -3.38 4.98
CA SER A 129 11.12 -4.56 5.85
C SER A 129 9.88 -5.43 5.59
N PRO A 130 10.02 -6.77 5.61
CA PRO A 130 8.87 -7.67 5.59
C PRO A 130 8.06 -7.55 6.88
N ILE A 131 6.76 -7.76 6.78
CA ILE A 131 5.85 -7.80 7.92
C ILE A 131 4.83 -8.93 7.74
N THR A 132 4.51 -9.59 8.85
CA THR A 132 3.47 -10.60 8.93
C THR A 132 2.48 -10.20 10.01
N LEU A 133 1.20 -10.12 9.64
CA LEU A 133 0.09 -9.86 10.54
C LEU A 133 -0.77 -11.13 10.65
N GLU A 134 -0.99 -11.57 11.87
CA GLU A 134 -1.88 -12.69 12.18
C GLU A 134 -3.28 -12.13 12.43
N LEU A 135 -3.99 -11.83 11.33
CA LEU A 135 -5.35 -11.29 11.41
C LEU A 135 -6.32 -12.40 11.82
N SER A 136 -7.47 -12.01 12.36
CA SER A 136 -8.48 -12.91 12.92
C SER A 136 -8.88 -14.09 12.01
N LYS A 137 -8.83 -13.93 10.68
CA LYS A 137 -9.22 -14.95 9.70
C LYS A 137 -8.11 -15.34 8.72
N THR A 138 -7.01 -14.58 8.66
CA THR A 138 -6.03 -14.68 7.57
C THR A 138 -4.63 -14.34 8.07
N LEU A 139 -3.65 -15.09 7.59
CA LEU A 139 -2.24 -14.71 7.74
C LEU A 139 -1.84 -13.76 6.61
N LEU A 140 -1.66 -12.49 6.93
CA LEU A 140 -1.20 -11.47 5.98
C LEU A 140 0.32 -11.41 5.98
N SER A 141 0.93 -11.54 4.80
CA SER A 141 2.37 -11.28 4.61
C SER A 141 2.58 -10.23 3.53
N GLY A 142 3.54 -9.33 3.77
CA GLY A 142 3.87 -8.28 2.82
C GLY A 142 5.11 -7.49 3.19
N ASN A 143 5.33 -6.38 2.49
CA ASN A 143 6.45 -5.48 2.74
C ASN A 143 5.94 -4.08 3.06
N ILE A 144 6.60 -3.42 4.01
CA ILE A 144 6.27 -2.04 4.37
C ILE A 144 6.80 -1.12 3.27
N ILE A 145 5.91 -0.39 2.60
CA ILE A 145 6.27 0.53 1.51
C ILE A 145 6.23 1.99 1.96
N ASP A 146 5.53 2.28 3.04
CA ASP A 146 5.44 3.62 3.62
C ASP A 146 5.13 3.53 5.12
N MET A 147 5.44 4.57 5.88
CA MET A 147 5.20 4.63 7.31
C MET A 147 4.82 6.05 7.74
N GLU A 148 4.00 6.14 8.78
CA GLU A 148 3.49 7.38 9.30
C GLU A 148 3.49 7.34 10.84
N GLY A 149 4.01 8.39 11.46
CA GLY A 149 3.97 8.55 12.91
C GLY A 149 4.68 9.81 13.37
N GLU A 150 4.81 9.96 14.69
CA GLU A 150 5.36 11.17 15.33
C GLU A 150 6.75 11.57 14.83
N ASN A 151 7.56 10.62 14.35
CA ASN A 151 8.89 10.86 13.76
C ASN A 151 9.03 10.38 12.31
N VAL A 152 7.91 10.20 11.59
CA VAL A 152 7.92 9.82 10.17
C VAL A 152 7.07 10.82 9.39
N PRO A 153 7.61 11.48 8.34
CA PRO A 153 6.87 12.48 7.59
C PRO A 153 5.53 11.92 7.09
N TYR A 154 4.45 12.65 7.37
CA TYR A 154 3.14 12.36 6.82
C TYR A 154 3.18 12.54 5.30
N VAL A 155 2.78 11.51 4.54
CA VAL A 155 2.53 11.65 3.10
C VAL A 155 1.03 11.81 2.92
N ASP A 156 0.59 13.05 2.69
CA ASP A 156 -0.79 13.34 2.31
C ASP A 156 -1.18 12.51 1.07
N ASP A 157 -2.25 11.73 1.17
CA ASP A 157 -2.87 11.06 0.03
C ASP A 157 -3.74 12.08 -0.74
N ILE A 158 -3.13 13.13 -1.30
CA ILE A 158 -3.86 14.08 -2.16
C ILE A 158 -4.14 13.37 -3.49
N LEU A 159 -5.39 12.95 -3.68
CA LEU A 159 -5.88 12.44 -4.94
C LEU A 159 -6.23 13.62 -5.84
N VAL A 160 -5.61 13.65 -7.02
CA VAL A 160 -5.88 14.64 -8.06
C VAL A 160 -6.34 13.92 -9.34
N GLU A 161 -7.26 14.55 -10.06
CA GLU A 161 -7.68 14.05 -11.36
C GLU A 161 -6.68 14.51 -12.44
N LYS A 162 -6.35 13.61 -13.36
CA LYS A 162 -5.51 13.89 -14.54
C LYS A 162 -6.14 13.30 -15.78
N LEU A 163 -6.01 14.01 -16.89
CA LEU A 163 -6.32 13.49 -18.21
C LEU A 163 -5.04 12.87 -18.80
N VAL A 164 -5.09 11.59 -19.10
CA VAL A 164 -3.98 10.79 -19.64
C VAL A 164 -4.39 10.28 -21.01
N ALA A 165 -3.65 10.66 -22.04
CA ALA A 165 -3.82 10.12 -23.38
C ALA A 165 -2.82 8.97 -23.59
N VAL A 166 -3.32 7.83 -24.05
CA VAL A 166 -2.53 6.67 -24.44
C VAL A 166 -2.76 6.34 -25.91
N ARG A 167 -1.76 5.74 -26.56
CA ARG A 167 -1.87 5.33 -27.96
C ARG A 167 -1.60 3.84 -28.12
N ILE A 168 -2.62 3.11 -28.53
CA ILE A 168 -2.55 1.71 -28.93
C ILE A 168 -2.24 1.69 -30.42
N VAL A 169 -1.18 0.98 -30.81
CA VAL A 169 -0.67 0.96 -32.19
C VAL A 169 -1.11 -0.32 -32.88
N ASN A 170 -1.59 -0.20 -34.12
CA ASN A 170 -2.13 -1.32 -34.92
C ASN A 170 -3.22 -2.15 -34.22
N ALA A 171 -4.09 -1.49 -33.47
CA ALA A 171 -5.24 -2.14 -32.85
C ALA A 171 -6.20 -2.67 -33.93
N TRP A 172 -6.78 -3.83 -33.68
CA TRP A 172 -7.82 -4.40 -34.54
C TRP A 172 -9.18 -3.71 -34.32
N ASP A 173 -10.08 -3.86 -35.29
CA ASP A 173 -11.46 -3.35 -35.20
C ASP A 173 -12.17 -3.80 -33.90
N TRP A 174 -11.99 -5.08 -33.51
CA TRP A 174 -12.58 -5.63 -32.28
C TRP A 174 -12.01 -5.02 -31.00
N GLU A 175 -10.74 -4.60 -31.00
CA GLU A 175 -10.13 -3.91 -29.84
C GLU A 175 -10.70 -2.50 -29.71
N TYR A 176 -10.83 -1.80 -30.84
CA TYR A 176 -11.46 -0.50 -30.87
C TYR A 176 -12.91 -0.58 -30.37
N ASP A 177 -13.68 -1.57 -30.81
CA ASP A 177 -15.08 -1.75 -30.42
C ASP A 177 -15.23 -2.14 -28.93
N ALA A 178 -14.29 -2.93 -28.39
CA ALA A 178 -14.28 -3.31 -26.97
C ALA A 178 -14.03 -2.13 -26.03
N ILE A 179 -13.31 -1.10 -26.47
CA ILE A 179 -13.06 0.12 -25.69
C ILE A 179 -14.34 0.98 -25.68
N GLN A 180 -15.04 1.04 -24.54
CA GLN A 180 -16.30 1.78 -24.42
C GLN A 180 -16.10 3.16 -23.78
N ILE A 181 -16.67 4.20 -24.39
CA ILE A 181 -16.66 5.55 -23.81
C ILE A 181 -17.58 5.58 -22.58
N GLY A 182 -17.12 6.19 -21.49
CA GLY A 182 -17.80 6.23 -20.19
C GLY A 182 -17.56 4.98 -19.33
N GLU A 183 -16.79 4.01 -19.83
CA GLU A 183 -16.41 2.84 -19.06
C GLU A 183 -15.50 3.22 -17.89
N LYS A 184 -15.74 2.60 -16.73
CA LYS A 184 -15.12 2.97 -15.45
C LYS A 184 -14.33 1.80 -14.89
N MET A 185 -13.12 2.11 -14.44
CA MET A 185 -12.30 1.24 -13.62
C MET A 185 -12.50 1.59 -12.16
N THR A 186 -12.73 0.59 -11.31
CA THR A 186 -12.87 0.76 -9.86
C THR A 186 -11.73 0.09 -9.11
N ASP A 187 -11.47 0.57 -7.89
CA ASP A 187 -10.69 -0.20 -6.91
C ASP A 187 -11.56 -1.29 -6.25
N GLY A 188 -10.95 -2.11 -5.39
CA GLY A 188 -11.65 -3.15 -4.63
C GLY A 188 -12.69 -2.63 -3.62
N ALA A 189 -12.73 -1.34 -3.35
CA ALA A 189 -13.75 -0.69 -2.52
C ALA A 189 -14.91 -0.10 -3.35
N GLY A 190 -14.83 -0.19 -4.69
CA GLY A 190 -15.84 0.34 -5.61
C GLY A 190 -15.65 1.81 -5.98
N ASN A 191 -14.55 2.45 -5.57
CA ASN A 191 -14.27 3.83 -5.96
C ASN A 191 -13.80 3.87 -7.41
N ILE A 192 -14.36 4.79 -8.19
CA ILE A 192 -13.93 5.03 -9.57
C ILE A 192 -12.53 5.67 -9.55
N ILE A 193 -11.56 4.99 -10.15
CA ILE A 193 -10.15 5.40 -10.24
C ILE A 193 -9.74 5.80 -11.66
N ALA A 194 -10.43 5.29 -12.69
CA ALA A 194 -10.25 5.74 -14.06
C ALA A 194 -11.57 5.69 -14.85
N GLU A 195 -11.69 6.55 -15.86
CA GLU A 195 -12.84 6.62 -16.76
C GLU A 195 -12.37 6.90 -18.19
N ILE A 196 -12.95 6.20 -19.16
CA ILE A 196 -12.67 6.42 -20.58
C ILE A 196 -13.48 7.62 -21.07
N MET A 197 -12.81 8.73 -21.35
CA MET A 197 -13.46 9.99 -21.76
C MET A 197 -13.75 10.02 -23.25
N SER A 198 -12.82 9.54 -24.07
CA SER A 198 -12.96 9.50 -25.53
C SER A 198 -11.97 8.52 -26.16
N LYS A 199 -12.26 8.14 -27.40
CA LYS A 199 -11.35 7.39 -28.27
C LYS A 199 -11.37 7.98 -29.68
N SER A 200 -10.25 7.92 -30.38
CA SER A 200 -10.13 8.40 -31.76
C SER A 200 -9.24 7.50 -32.60
N LEU A 201 -9.60 7.34 -33.88
CA LEU A 201 -8.85 6.57 -34.87
C LEU A 201 -7.83 7.44 -35.60
N ALA A 202 -6.67 6.86 -35.87
CA ALA A 202 -5.66 7.37 -36.78
C ALA A 202 -5.18 6.26 -37.72
N PRO A 203 -4.67 6.60 -38.91
CA PRO A 203 -4.02 5.62 -39.78
C PRO A 203 -2.92 4.86 -39.04
N PRO A 204 -2.70 3.56 -39.35
CA PRO A 204 -1.75 2.73 -38.61
C PRO A 204 -0.33 3.26 -38.76
N SER A 205 0.41 3.36 -37.64
CA SER A 205 1.81 3.80 -37.65
C SER A 205 2.75 2.78 -38.31
N PHE A 206 2.37 1.49 -38.36
CA PHE A 206 3.15 0.47 -39.05
C PHE A 206 2.45 -0.05 -40.29
N SER A 207 3.13 0.10 -41.42
CA SER A 207 2.84 -0.57 -42.68
C SER A 207 3.89 -1.64 -42.93
N SER A 208 3.47 -2.86 -43.26
CA SER A 208 4.40 -3.89 -43.70
C SER A 208 5.05 -3.48 -45.03
N ALA A 209 6.38 -3.53 -45.12
CA ALA A 209 7.08 -3.16 -46.34
C ALA A 209 7.37 -4.41 -47.18
N ARG A 210 6.84 -4.47 -48.39
CA ARG A 210 7.09 -5.56 -49.33
C ARG A 210 7.74 -5.04 -50.59
N ILE A 211 8.85 -5.65 -50.98
CA ILE A 211 9.48 -5.36 -52.26
C ILE A 211 8.73 -6.16 -53.34
N LEU A 212 8.00 -5.45 -54.19
CA LEU A 212 7.27 -6.00 -55.33
C LEU A 212 7.84 -5.37 -56.60
N ARG A 213 8.38 -6.18 -57.51
CA ARG A 213 8.96 -5.71 -58.79
C ARG A 213 10.00 -4.58 -58.62
N ARG A 214 10.89 -4.70 -57.63
CA ARG A 214 11.92 -3.68 -57.27
C ARG A 214 11.37 -2.34 -56.72
N GLU A 215 10.08 -2.24 -56.44
CA GLU A 215 9.50 -1.11 -55.71
C GLU A 215 9.22 -1.52 -54.26
N LEU A 216 9.57 -0.64 -53.32
CA LEU A 216 9.14 -0.75 -51.93
C LEU A 216 7.68 -0.32 -51.85
N ARG A 217 6.77 -1.26 -51.55
CA ARG A 217 5.37 -0.94 -51.27
C ARG A 217 5.06 -1.10 -49.79
N LEU A 218 4.53 -0.05 -49.20
CA LEU A 218 3.95 -0.07 -47.88
C LEU A 218 2.55 -0.66 -47.98
N LEU A 219 2.35 -1.82 -47.35
CA LEU A 219 1.09 -2.52 -47.22
C LEU A 219 0.56 -2.27 -45.81
N THR A 220 -0.48 -1.45 -45.71
CA THR A 220 -1.27 -1.26 -44.50
C THR A 220 -2.41 -2.27 -44.50
N ASN A 221 -2.66 -2.91 -43.36
CA ASN A 221 -3.85 -3.73 -43.18
C ASN A 221 -5.06 -2.81 -42.97
N PRO A 222 -6.12 -2.87 -43.80
CA PRO A 222 -7.31 -2.03 -43.63
C PRO A 222 -8.09 -2.28 -42.34
N SER A 223 -7.84 -3.38 -41.63
CA SER A 223 -8.49 -3.70 -40.35
C SER A 223 -7.62 -3.35 -39.13
N GLN A 224 -6.56 -2.54 -39.33
CA GLN A 224 -5.69 -2.08 -38.25
C GLN A 224 -5.55 -0.57 -38.25
N TYR A 225 -5.68 0.01 -37.06
CA TYR A 225 -5.62 1.45 -36.84
C TYR A 225 -4.85 1.77 -35.57
N ASP A 226 -4.35 2.99 -35.50
CA ASP A 226 -3.86 3.51 -34.23
C ASP A 226 -5.05 4.11 -33.47
N VAL A 227 -5.21 3.69 -32.22
CA VAL A 227 -6.30 4.16 -31.35
C VAL A 227 -5.69 5.04 -30.27
N THR A 228 -6.11 6.29 -30.22
CA THR A 228 -5.81 7.17 -29.08
C THR A 228 -6.98 7.14 -28.13
N VAL A 229 -6.72 6.83 -26.87
CA VAL A 229 -7.71 6.79 -25.80
C VAL A 229 -7.37 7.87 -24.79
N LEU A 230 -8.36 8.71 -24.46
CA LEU A 230 -8.25 9.71 -23.40
C LEU A 230 -8.92 9.18 -22.13
N LEU A 231 -8.14 9.12 -21.05
CA LEU A 231 -8.55 8.58 -19.77
C LEU A 231 -8.56 9.70 -18.72
N LYS A 232 -9.62 9.79 -17.92
CA LYS A 232 -9.59 10.56 -16.67
C LYS A 232 -9.18 9.62 -15.56
N VAL A 233 -8.05 9.87 -14.92
CA VAL A 233 -7.50 9.01 -13.85
C VAL A 233 -7.36 9.79 -12.55
N LYS A 234 -7.60 9.12 -11.42
CA LYS A 234 -7.27 9.64 -10.09
C LYS A 234 -5.88 9.17 -9.70
N ALA A 235 -4.98 10.12 -9.47
CA ALA A 235 -3.60 9.84 -9.10
C ALA A 235 -3.25 10.54 -7.80
N ARG A 236 -2.39 9.91 -7.00
CA ARG A 236 -1.81 10.53 -5.82
C ARG A 236 -0.68 11.47 -6.23
N LYS A 237 -0.66 12.70 -5.71
CA LYS A 237 0.46 13.61 -5.87
C LYS A 237 1.52 13.34 -4.79
N VAL A 238 2.74 12.97 -5.20
CA VAL A 238 3.89 12.74 -4.31
C VAL A 238 5.02 13.65 -4.77
N GLY A 239 5.18 14.79 -4.09
CA GLY A 239 6.03 15.87 -4.57
C GLY A 239 5.56 16.37 -5.95
N GLU A 240 6.43 16.26 -6.96
CA GLU A 240 6.14 16.64 -8.35
C GLU A 240 5.66 15.47 -9.22
N ILE A 241 5.55 14.26 -8.66
CA ILE A 241 5.19 13.05 -9.39
C ILE A 241 3.73 12.69 -9.13
N PHE A 242 3.01 12.29 -10.17
CA PHE A 242 1.67 11.71 -10.06
C PHE A 242 1.77 10.18 -10.12
N VAL A 243 1.17 9.51 -9.14
CA VAL A 243 1.24 8.06 -8.99
C VAL A 243 -0.17 7.47 -9.04
N PHE A 244 -0.43 6.64 -10.03
CA PHE A 244 -1.67 5.89 -10.21
C PHE A 244 -1.53 4.48 -9.60
N ARG A 245 -2.58 3.98 -8.94
CA ARG A 245 -2.62 2.64 -8.33
C ARG A 245 -1.38 2.33 -7.46
N GLU A 246 -1.01 3.27 -6.59
CA GLU A 246 0.10 3.21 -5.62
C GLU A 246 1.53 3.19 -6.19
N GLU A 247 1.76 2.69 -7.42
CA GLU A 247 3.11 2.47 -7.96
C GLU A 247 3.34 3.00 -9.38
N GLN A 248 2.28 3.16 -10.18
CA GLN A 248 2.44 3.52 -11.58
C GLN A 248 2.64 5.03 -11.74
N HIS A 249 3.86 5.43 -12.09
CA HIS A 249 4.17 6.83 -12.36
C HIS A 249 3.49 7.28 -13.66
N LEU A 250 2.67 8.32 -13.57
CA LEU A 250 2.10 8.98 -14.74
C LEU A 250 3.14 9.91 -15.35
N LYS A 251 3.83 9.43 -16.39
CA LYS A 251 4.82 10.20 -17.14
C LYS A 251 4.75 9.87 -18.63
N VAL A 252 4.88 10.88 -19.48
CA VAL A 252 4.96 10.69 -20.93
C VAL A 252 6.10 9.72 -21.27
N GLY A 253 5.81 8.75 -22.14
CA GLY A 253 6.72 7.68 -22.55
C GLY A 253 6.78 6.48 -21.60
N LYS A 254 6.11 6.52 -20.43
CA LYS A 254 5.92 5.34 -19.59
C LYS A 254 4.64 4.60 -19.99
N SER A 255 4.65 3.29 -19.82
CA SER A 255 3.47 2.45 -20.04
C SER A 255 2.42 2.65 -18.98
N LEU A 256 1.16 2.54 -19.39
CA LEU A 256 -0.02 2.53 -18.56
C LEU A 256 -0.62 1.12 -18.52
N TRP A 257 -0.91 0.66 -17.31
CA TRP A 257 -1.71 -0.51 -16.97
C TRP A 257 -3.02 -0.05 -16.31
N ALA A 258 -4.10 -0.10 -17.08
CA ALA A 258 -5.46 0.20 -16.64
C ALA A 258 -6.41 -0.91 -17.15
N PHE A 259 -7.07 -1.58 -16.23
CA PHE A 259 -7.86 -2.79 -16.50
C PHE A 259 -9.34 -2.43 -16.38
N PHE A 260 -10.01 -2.28 -17.52
CA PHE A 260 -11.45 -1.98 -17.56
C PHE A 260 -12.25 -3.28 -17.71
N PRO A 261 -13.54 -3.29 -17.33
CA PRO A 261 -14.37 -4.48 -17.44
C PRO A 261 -14.38 -5.14 -18.84
N SER A 262 -14.33 -4.35 -19.91
CA SER A 262 -14.44 -4.83 -21.30
C SER A 262 -13.11 -4.92 -22.04
N TYR A 263 -12.09 -4.15 -21.63
CA TYR A 263 -10.79 -4.12 -22.31
C TYR A 263 -9.65 -3.71 -21.36
N ASP A 264 -8.53 -4.42 -21.45
CA ASP A 264 -7.34 -4.13 -20.67
C ASP A 264 -6.37 -3.25 -21.47
N ILE A 265 -6.14 -2.03 -21.00
CA ILE A 265 -5.04 -1.20 -21.46
C ILE A 265 -3.79 -1.67 -20.73
N ALA A 266 -3.09 -2.64 -21.32
CA ALA A 266 -1.89 -3.25 -20.76
C ALA A 266 -0.64 -2.83 -21.55
N ASP A 267 0.34 -2.27 -20.84
CA ASP A 267 1.63 -1.86 -21.41
C ASP A 267 1.55 -0.83 -22.55
N VAL A 268 0.59 0.10 -22.47
CA VAL A 268 0.36 1.10 -23.53
C VAL A 268 1.04 2.43 -23.17
N PRO A 269 1.87 3.02 -24.05
CA PRO A 269 2.60 4.23 -23.73
C PRO A 269 1.69 5.45 -23.56
N ILE A 270 1.97 6.23 -22.50
CA ILE A 270 1.37 7.54 -22.26
C ILE A 270 1.99 8.54 -23.24
N ILE A 271 1.14 9.20 -24.04
CA ILE A 271 1.56 10.20 -25.03
C ILE A 271 1.35 11.63 -24.55
N ALA A 272 0.39 11.88 -23.65
CA ALA A 272 0.15 13.19 -23.06
C ALA A 272 -0.49 13.09 -21.68
N ILE A 273 -0.24 14.09 -20.84
CA ILE A 273 -0.86 14.27 -19.53
C ILE A 273 -1.27 15.73 -19.40
N SER A 274 -2.50 15.98 -18.97
CA SER A 274 -3.03 17.32 -18.76
C SER A 274 -3.96 17.37 -17.54
N ASP A 275 -4.24 18.58 -17.06
CA ASP A 275 -5.28 18.78 -16.05
C ASP A 275 -6.66 18.70 -16.70
N PRO A 276 -7.68 18.16 -16.01
CA PRO A 276 -9.06 18.28 -16.45
C PRO A 276 -9.36 19.77 -16.60
N GLN A 277 -9.82 20.19 -17.78
CA GLN A 277 -10.27 21.57 -17.91
C GLN A 277 -11.40 21.80 -16.91
N ILE A 278 -11.21 22.74 -16.00
CA ILE A 278 -12.30 23.27 -15.19
C ILE A 278 -13.21 23.93 -16.21
N ALA A 279 -14.37 23.32 -16.50
CA ALA A 279 -15.37 23.99 -17.29
C ALA A 279 -15.65 25.36 -16.63
N PRO A 280 -15.61 26.47 -17.39
CA PRO A 280 -15.94 27.78 -16.84
C PRO A 280 -17.39 27.82 -16.32
#